data_AF-A0A482D3C6-F1
#
_entry.id   AF-A0A482D3C6-F1
#
_cell.length_a   1.000
_cell.length_b   1.000
_cell.length_c   1.000
_cell.angle_alpha   90.00
_cell.angle_beta   90.00
_cell.angle_gamma   90.00
#
_symmetry.space_group_name_H-M   'P 1'
#
loop_
_entity.id
_entity.type
_entity.pdbx_description
1 polymer ?
#
loop_
_entity_poly.entity_id
_entity_poly.type
_entity_poly.pdbx_seq_one_letter_code
_entity_poly.pdbx_strand_id
1 'polypeptide(L)'
;MGHLNISEFTSENLKNYAEQCIFLGMDMAKHNFDTLLIPSRGAVPVFLGSLFALKYLGKTEESYKKFVERMTAPASIREGILPKTIERKAEDNDIEILPYPLTADVNVERYNKGAKNDFYSTEIRKFSVQVLKNFFKKPYERLEDPHFKFFSNILTKIEKRDRLALEYATYPQVKNLAMIDTVISGKASSTILEAFGKEKIYPTSFLFVDQNGEKIKPEYGVKLGYGKFGGMDHLLYQKRDGKPARGRDGKAIKTEIEIDRRKIKPYDVNRIMTEDTGSALQGVSAVTYPVITIEGRWNLSPPLKYVGAGTWYAVPREKNHRKIFYHFINTLKSAINLGCGNILNESAESITQKEEFFEKKREHLVEILRTTKLPRIEKGNLQVYYPEYDTNLVEDVHESGAQVLQVAFTKEFTDEFIEGFKEEIGISPKKESKEGLEKLL
;
A
#
# COMPACT_ATOMS: atom_id res chain seq x y z
N MET A 1 21.85 -12.26 -2.71
CA MET A 1 20.49 -12.74 -3.02
C MET A 1 19.69 -12.66 -1.73
N GLY A 2 18.48 -12.09 -1.75
CA GLY A 2 17.59 -12.20 -0.58
C GLY A 2 17.14 -13.66 -0.47
N HIS A 3 17.51 -14.35 0.60
CA HIS A 3 16.99 -15.69 0.84
C HIS A 3 15.55 -15.54 1.35
N LEU A 4 14.58 -16.02 0.56
CA LEU A 4 13.20 -16.15 1.03
C LEU A 4 13.22 -17.04 2.28
N ASN A 5 12.57 -16.60 3.36
CA ASN A 5 12.58 -17.35 4.61
C ASN A 5 11.59 -18.53 4.53
N ILE A 6 12.03 -19.63 3.93
CA ILE A 6 11.21 -20.80 3.63
C ILE A 6 10.57 -21.40 4.91
N SER A 7 11.21 -21.23 6.07
CA SER A 7 10.68 -21.75 7.34
C SER A 7 9.36 -21.08 7.76
N GLU A 8 8.99 -19.96 7.15
CA GLU A 8 7.74 -19.25 7.45
C GLU A 8 6.52 -19.86 6.75
N PHE A 9 6.72 -20.69 5.71
CA PHE A 9 5.66 -21.32 4.92
C PHE A 9 5.20 -22.66 5.52
N THR A 10 4.92 -22.65 6.83
CA THR A 10 4.35 -23.79 7.54
C THR A 10 2.87 -23.96 7.21
N SER A 11 2.33 -25.16 7.42
CA SER A 11 0.88 -25.44 7.30
C SER A 11 0.07 -24.49 8.18
N GLU A 12 0.50 -24.35 9.44
CA GLU A 12 -0.13 -23.50 10.44
C GLU A 12 -0.19 -22.02 10.01
N ASN A 13 0.93 -21.43 9.59
CA ASN A 13 0.96 -20.02 9.18
C ASN A 13 0.06 -19.75 7.98
N LEU A 14 0.08 -20.64 6.97
CA LEU A 14 -0.76 -20.48 5.78
C LEU A 14 -2.25 -20.66 6.08
N LYS A 15 -2.61 -21.61 6.95
CA LYS A 15 -3.99 -21.84 7.39
C LYS A 15 -4.52 -20.65 8.20
N ASN A 16 -3.74 -20.16 9.17
CA ASN A 16 -4.12 -18.96 9.95
C ASN A 16 -4.21 -17.71 9.07
N TYR A 17 -3.27 -17.50 8.15
CA TYR A 17 -3.34 -16.38 7.20
C TYR A 17 -4.58 -16.46 6.28
N ALA A 18 -4.93 -17.67 5.82
CA ALA A 18 -6.15 -17.93 5.04
C ALA A 18 -7.42 -17.68 5.84
N GLU A 19 -7.47 -18.11 7.11
CA GLU A 19 -8.57 -17.86 8.03
C GLU A 19 -8.82 -16.36 8.21
N GLN A 20 -7.76 -15.57 8.45
CA GLN A 20 -7.90 -14.11 8.56
C GLN A 20 -8.37 -13.47 7.25
N CYS A 21 -7.96 -13.98 6.09
CA CYS A 21 -8.51 -13.53 4.79
C CYS A 21 -10.02 -13.82 4.68
N ILE A 22 -10.48 -14.96 5.20
CA ILE A 22 -11.91 -15.29 5.22
C ILE A 22 -12.68 -14.30 6.10
N PHE A 23 -12.21 -14.05 7.32
CA PHE A 23 -12.84 -13.09 8.23
C PHE A 23 -12.86 -11.67 7.68
N LEU A 24 -11.74 -11.23 7.08
CA LEU A 24 -11.70 -9.95 6.39
C LEU A 24 -12.73 -9.89 5.26
N GLY A 25 -12.83 -10.93 4.42
CA GLY A 25 -13.86 -11.03 3.39
C GLY A 25 -15.27 -10.80 3.95
N MET A 26 -15.63 -11.54 5.01
CA MET A 26 -16.93 -11.42 5.67
C MET A 26 -17.18 -10.04 6.25
N ASP A 27 -16.18 -9.40 6.87
CA ASP A 27 -16.33 -8.08 7.46
C ASP A 27 -16.40 -6.96 6.42
N MET A 28 -15.61 -7.02 5.36
CA MET A 28 -15.68 -6.05 4.25
C MET A 28 -17.11 -5.96 3.70
N ALA A 29 -17.79 -7.10 3.53
CA ALA A 29 -19.17 -7.14 3.02
C ALA A 29 -20.20 -6.47 3.94
N LYS A 30 -19.88 -6.26 5.23
CA LYS A 30 -20.75 -5.58 6.21
C LYS A 30 -20.55 -4.06 6.23
N HIS A 31 -19.51 -3.55 5.58
CA HIS A 31 -19.16 -2.13 5.60
C HIS A 31 -19.58 -1.43 4.31
N ASN A 32 -20.10 -0.21 4.45
CA ASN A 32 -20.46 0.62 3.30
C ASN A 32 -19.26 1.50 2.90
N PHE A 33 -18.59 1.13 1.81
CA PHE A 33 -17.55 1.92 1.17
C PHE A 33 -17.68 1.82 -0.35
N ASP A 34 -17.25 2.87 -1.06
CA ASP A 34 -17.22 2.91 -2.53
C ASP A 34 -15.79 2.83 -3.07
N THR A 35 -14.78 2.88 -2.20
CA THR A 35 -13.39 2.73 -2.59
C THR A 35 -12.61 1.92 -1.57
N LEU A 36 -11.85 0.94 -2.06
CA LEU A 36 -10.93 0.13 -1.26
C LEU A 36 -9.48 0.43 -1.63
N LEU A 37 -8.81 1.19 -0.77
CA LEU A 37 -7.40 1.51 -0.90
C LEU A 37 -6.53 0.32 -0.49
N ILE A 38 -5.57 -0.04 -1.34
CA ILE A 38 -4.50 -0.98 -1.02
C ILE A 38 -3.21 -0.15 -0.93
N PRO A 39 -2.77 0.25 0.27
CA PRO A 39 -1.69 1.19 0.52
C PRO A 39 -0.30 0.54 0.49
N SER A 40 -0.24 -0.79 0.63
CA SER A 40 0.99 -1.56 0.77
C SER A 40 0.98 -2.78 -0.11
N ARG A 41 2.19 -3.23 -0.45
CA ARG A 41 2.39 -4.42 -1.29
C ARG A 41 2.01 -5.70 -0.57
N GLY A 42 2.28 -5.78 0.74
CA GLY A 42 1.89 -6.92 1.58
C GLY A 42 0.38 -7.13 1.64
N ALA A 43 -0.41 -6.06 1.48
CA ALA A 43 -1.87 -6.12 1.46
C ALA A 43 -2.47 -6.68 0.15
N VAL A 44 -1.70 -6.74 -0.95
CA VAL A 44 -2.22 -7.28 -2.23
C VAL A 44 -2.61 -8.76 -2.09
N PRO A 45 -1.77 -9.66 -1.55
CA PRO A 45 -2.18 -11.03 -1.28
C PRO A 45 -3.32 -11.18 -0.27
N VAL A 46 -3.39 -10.30 0.74
CA VAL A 46 -4.51 -10.26 1.70
C VAL A 46 -5.82 -9.99 0.96
N PHE A 47 -5.83 -8.96 0.12
CA PHE A 47 -6.98 -8.59 -0.69
C PHE A 47 -7.40 -9.73 -1.63
N LEU A 48 -6.46 -10.32 -2.36
CA LEU A 48 -6.73 -11.45 -3.25
C LEU A 48 -7.29 -12.66 -2.49
N GLY A 49 -6.70 -13.01 -1.34
CA GLY A 49 -7.20 -14.06 -0.46
C GLY A 49 -8.65 -13.80 -0.04
N SER A 50 -8.93 -12.60 0.44
CA SER A 50 -10.27 -12.20 0.88
C SER A 50 -11.30 -12.24 -0.25
N LEU A 51 -10.89 -11.83 -1.46
CA LEU A 51 -11.72 -11.93 -2.66
C LEU A 51 -12.02 -13.40 -3.02
N PHE A 52 -11.05 -14.30 -2.90
CA PHE A 52 -11.30 -15.73 -3.12
C PHE A 52 -12.25 -16.30 -2.07
N ALA A 53 -12.09 -15.94 -0.80
CA ALA A 53 -12.98 -16.35 0.28
C ALA A 53 -14.43 -15.93 0.00
N LEU A 54 -14.64 -14.65 -0.35
CA LEU A 54 -15.94 -14.13 -0.73
C LEU A 54 -16.55 -14.87 -1.93
N LYS A 55 -15.75 -15.25 -2.94
CA LYS A 55 -16.23 -16.07 -4.06
C LYS A 55 -16.66 -17.48 -3.65
N TYR A 56 -16.02 -18.08 -2.64
CA TYR A 56 -16.43 -19.37 -2.10
C TYR A 56 -17.71 -19.24 -1.28
N LEU A 57 -17.77 -18.28 -0.36
CA LEU A 57 -18.95 -18.00 0.47
C LEU A 57 -20.15 -17.55 -0.39
N GLY A 58 -19.89 -16.84 -1.50
CA GLY A 58 -20.90 -16.41 -2.46
C GLY A 58 -21.60 -17.54 -3.22
N LYS A 59 -21.12 -18.78 -3.11
CA LYS A 59 -21.83 -19.97 -3.62
C LYS A 59 -23.04 -20.34 -2.77
N THR A 60 -23.03 -19.95 -1.50
CA THR A 60 -24.08 -20.27 -0.52
C THR A 60 -24.86 -19.04 -0.07
N GLU A 61 -24.24 -17.86 -0.07
CA GLU A 61 -24.87 -16.61 0.35
C GLU A 61 -24.78 -15.53 -0.74
N GLU A 62 -25.93 -15.12 -1.29
CA GLU A 62 -26.01 -14.19 -2.42
C GLU A 62 -25.46 -12.78 -2.09
N SER A 63 -25.45 -12.39 -0.80
CA SER A 63 -24.91 -11.10 -0.34
C SER A 63 -23.42 -10.95 -0.70
N TYR A 64 -22.61 -11.98 -0.45
CA TYR A 64 -21.17 -11.98 -0.75
C TYR A 64 -20.91 -12.01 -2.26
N LYS A 65 -21.72 -12.75 -3.01
CA LYS A 65 -21.64 -12.77 -4.47
C LYS A 65 -21.89 -11.39 -5.06
N LYS A 66 -22.98 -10.72 -4.66
CA LYS A 66 -23.28 -9.34 -5.08
C LYS A 66 -22.19 -8.36 -4.66
N PHE A 67 -21.61 -8.53 -3.47
CA PHE A 67 -20.51 -7.69 -3.01
C PHE A 67 -19.27 -7.83 -3.90
N VAL A 68 -18.91 -9.05 -4.29
CA VAL A 68 -17.79 -9.31 -5.23
C VAL A 68 -18.08 -8.77 -6.63
N GLU A 69 -19.31 -8.93 -7.12
CA GLU A 69 -19.72 -8.45 -8.45
C GLU A 69 -19.66 -6.93 -8.59
N ARG A 70 -19.78 -6.19 -7.47
CA ARG A 70 -19.63 -4.74 -7.43
C ARG A 70 -18.17 -4.28 -7.43
N MET A 71 -17.19 -5.15 -7.16
CA MET A 71 -15.79 -4.73 -7.12
C MET A 71 -15.25 -4.50 -8.53
N THR A 72 -14.65 -3.33 -8.75
CA THR A 72 -14.04 -2.92 -10.03
C THR A 72 -12.62 -2.41 -9.77
N ALA A 73 -11.75 -2.47 -10.79
CA ALA A 73 -10.39 -1.98 -10.66
C ALA A 73 -9.88 -1.36 -11.96
N PRO A 74 -8.90 -0.43 -11.89
CA PRO A 74 -8.24 0.11 -13.07
C PRO A 74 -7.66 -1.00 -13.96
N ALA A 75 -7.73 -0.83 -15.27
CA ALA A 75 -7.37 -1.90 -16.20
C ALA A 75 -5.87 -2.25 -16.12
N SER A 76 -5.02 -1.24 -15.95
CA SER A 76 -3.58 -1.40 -15.72
C SER A 76 -3.25 -2.30 -14.52
N ILE A 77 -4.09 -2.28 -13.50
CA ILE A 77 -3.96 -3.07 -12.26
C ILE A 77 -4.57 -4.45 -12.46
N ARG A 78 -5.75 -4.50 -13.10
CA ARG A 78 -6.46 -5.74 -13.39
C ARG A 78 -5.63 -6.69 -14.25
N GLU A 79 -5.01 -6.18 -15.31
CA GLU A 79 -4.21 -6.97 -16.25
C GLU A 79 -2.98 -7.61 -15.58
N GLY A 80 -2.46 -6.99 -14.52
CA GLY A 80 -1.25 -7.43 -13.84
C GLY A 80 -1.45 -8.24 -12.56
N ILE A 81 -2.52 -7.97 -11.80
CA ILE A 81 -2.66 -8.42 -10.40
C ILE A 81 -3.96 -9.20 -10.16
N LEU A 82 -5.06 -8.81 -10.82
CA LEU A 82 -6.38 -9.33 -10.50
C LEU A 82 -6.78 -10.50 -11.41
N PRO A 83 -7.63 -11.44 -10.93
CA PRO A 83 -8.21 -12.45 -11.79
C PRO A 83 -9.00 -11.80 -12.93
N LYS A 84 -8.89 -12.33 -14.15
CA LYS A 84 -9.61 -11.85 -15.36
C LYS A 84 -11.14 -11.73 -15.21
N THR A 85 -11.72 -12.30 -14.15
CA THR A 85 -13.15 -12.33 -13.85
C THR A 85 -13.70 -11.06 -13.21
N ILE A 86 -12.85 -10.08 -12.86
CA ILE A 86 -13.31 -8.76 -12.43
C ILE A 86 -13.51 -7.91 -13.68
N GLU A 87 -14.68 -8.03 -14.31
CA GLU A 87 -15.05 -7.20 -15.46
C GLU A 87 -15.69 -5.91 -14.98
N ARG A 88 -15.36 -4.79 -15.64
CA ARG A 88 -15.99 -3.50 -15.34
C ARG A 88 -17.42 -3.52 -15.90
N LYS A 89 -18.40 -3.64 -15.02
CA LYS A 89 -19.78 -3.26 -15.32
C LYS A 89 -20.00 -1.93 -14.63
N ALA A 90 -19.79 -0.82 -15.32
CA ALA A 90 -19.91 0.50 -14.72
C ALA A 90 -21.34 0.75 -14.25
N GLU A 91 -21.59 0.57 -12.95
CA GLU A 91 -22.86 0.84 -12.30
C GLU A 91 -22.65 1.81 -11.11
N ASP A 92 -23.67 2.60 -10.77
CA ASP A 92 -23.59 3.68 -9.76
C ASP A 92 -23.27 3.20 -8.32
N ASN A 93 -23.12 1.88 -8.10
CA ASN A 93 -22.87 1.26 -6.80
C ASN A 93 -21.58 0.43 -6.75
N ASP A 94 -20.69 0.57 -7.72
CA ASP A 94 -19.42 -0.16 -7.74
C ASP A 94 -18.48 0.23 -6.59
N ILE A 95 -17.66 -0.74 -6.20
CA ILE A 95 -16.58 -0.59 -5.22
C ILE A 95 -15.28 -0.55 -6.01
N GLU A 96 -14.70 0.63 -6.14
CA GLU A 96 -13.49 0.82 -6.91
C GLU A 96 -12.25 0.46 -6.06
N ILE A 97 -11.37 -0.39 -6.60
CA ILE A 97 -10.09 -0.71 -5.96
C ILE A 97 -9.08 0.38 -6.31
N LEU A 98 -8.43 0.96 -5.29
CA LEU A 98 -7.40 1.98 -5.43
C LEU A 98 -6.05 1.47 -4.93
N PRO A 99 -5.23 0.84 -5.79
CA PRO A 99 -3.86 0.48 -5.44
C PRO A 99 -2.96 1.72 -5.40
N TYR A 100 -2.28 1.97 -4.29
CA TYR A 100 -1.38 3.12 -4.19
C TYR A 100 -0.29 2.88 -3.13
N PRO A 101 1.01 2.99 -3.41
CA PRO A 101 2.06 2.78 -2.40
C PRO A 101 2.16 3.95 -1.42
N LEU A 102 1.58 3.82 -0.24
CA LEU A 102 1.85 4.73 0.88
C LEU A 102 2.98 4.19 1.76
N THR A 103 3.17 2.88 1.84
CA THR A 103 4.13 2.29 2.81
C THR A 103 5.57 2.20 2.31
N ALA A 104 5.86 2.70 1.11
CA ALA A 104 7.19 2.59 0.51
C ALA A 104 8.26 3.32 1.35
N ASP A 105 9.27 2.58 1.79
CA ASP A 105 10.46 3.13 2.42
C ASP A 105 11.51 3.56 1.39
N VAL A 106 12.32 4.54 1.76
CA VAL A 106 13.37 5.11 0.92
C VAL A 106 14.72 5.08 1.64
N ASN A 107 15.81 4.91 0.89
CA ASN A 107 17.18 4.93 1.36
C ASN A 107 17.90 6.16 0.78
N VAL A 108 17.49 7.34 1.22
CA VAL A 108 18.08 8.62 0.79
C VAL A 108 19.53 8.78 1.23
N GLU A 109 19.94 8.14 2.33
CA GLU A 109 21.32 8.18 2.84
C GLU A 109 22.34 7.64 1.83
N ARG A 110 21.90 6.74 0.94
CA ARG A 110 22.70 6.25 -0.19
C ARG A 110 23.07 7.35 -1.18
N TYR A 111 22.20 8.35 -1.35
CA TYR A 111 22.33 9.41 -2.35
C TYR A 111 22.75 10.75 -1.74
N ASN A 112 22.47 10.95 -0.45
CA ASN A 112 22.85 12.11 0.31
C ASN A 112 23.11 11.71 1.77
N LYS A 113 24.39 11.65 2.18
CA LYS A 113 24.81 11.19 3.52
C LYS A 113 24.25 12.03 4.68
N GLY A 114 23.82 13.28 4.43
CA GLY A 114 23.21 14.14 5.44
C GLY A 114 21.69 13.97 5.57
N ALA A 115 21.05 13.29 4.61
CA ALA A 115 19.61 13.01 4.63
C ALA A 115 19.30 11.91 5.65
N LYS A 116 18.08 11.92 6.20
CA LYS A 116 17.62 10.88 7.15
C LYS A 116 16.50 10.06 6.53
N ASN A 117 16.67 8.75 6.43
CA ASN A 117 15.68 7.85 5.83
C ASN A 117 14.29 7.99 6.46
N ASP A 118 14.23 8.02 7.79
CA ASP A 118 12.99 8.17 8.55
C ASP A 118 12.21 9.46 8.24
N PHE A 119 12.94 10.55 8.02
CA PHE A 119 12.36 11.82 7.67
C PHE A 119 11.72 11.75 6.28
N TYR A 120 12.47 11.29 5.28
CA TYR A 120 11.99 11.24 3.91
C TYR A 120 10.89 10.18 3.68
N SER A 121 10.95 9.02 4.34
CA SER A 121 9.83 8.06 4.32
C SER A 121 8.54 8.67 4.88
N THR A 122 8.65 9.52 5.91
CA THR A 122 7.51 10.23 6.48
C THR A 122 6.96 11.29 5.51
N GLU A 123 7.84 12.02 4.82
CA GLU A 123 7.43 13.03 3.83
C GLU A 123 6.77 12.40 2.60
N ILE A 124 7.29 11.27 2.10
CA ILE A 124 6.66 10.50 1.01
C ILE A 124 5.24 10.07 1.42
N ARG A 125 5.07 9.48 2.62
CA ARG A 125 3.75 9.08 3.15
C ARG A 125 2.76 10.24 3.19
N LYS A 126 3.21 11.41 3.68
CA LYS A 126 2.37 12.60 3.75
C LYS A 126 2.05 13.17 2.37
N PHE A 127 3.01 13.17 1.44
CA PHE A 127 2.77 13.52 0.04
C PHE A 127 1.71 12.61 -0.57
N SER A 128 1.82 11.29 -0.39
CA SER A 128 0.84 10.32 -0.87
C SER A 128 -0.57 10.60 -0.33
N VAL A 129 -0.71 10.99 0.94
CA VAL A 129 -2.01 11.40 1.49
C VAL A 129 -2.52 12.70 0.85
N GLN A 130 -1.65 13.68 0.54
CA GLN A 130 -2.07 14.86 -0.22
C GLN A 130 -2.57 14.49 -1.61
N VAL A 131 -1.90 13.57 -2.32
CA VAL A 131 -2.38 13.05 -3.60
C VAL A 131 -3.74 12.38 -3.42
N LEU A 132 -3.88 11.47 -2.46
CA LEU A 132 -5.12 10.73 -2.22
C LEU A 132 -6.30 11.59 -1.76
N LYS A 133 -6.04 12.68 -1.02
CA LYS A 133 -7.08 13.65 -0.67
C LYS A 133 -7.79 14.19 -1.91
N ASN A 134 -7.08 14.34 -3.02
CA ASN A 134 -7.69 14.81 -4.27
C ASN A 134 -8.65 13.79 -4.90
N PHE A 135 -8.64 12.53 -4.46
CA PHE A 135 -9.62 11.54 -4.90
C PHE A 135 -11.02 11.80 -4.33
N PHE A 136 -11.13 12.58 -3.26
CA PHE A 136 -12.41 13.07 -2.71
C PHE A 136 -12.97 14.28 -3.46
N LYS A 137 -12.22 14.84 -4.41
CA LYS A 137 -12.66 15.90 -5.32
C LYS A 137 -13.16 15.29 -6.64
N LYS A 138 -13.89 16.07 -7.43
CA LYS A 138 -14.29 15.65 -8.77
C LYS A 138 -13.05 15.52 -9.68
N PRO A 139 -13.06 14.64 -10.71
CA PRO A 139 -11.92 14.41 -11.60
C PRO A 139 -11.25 15.68 -12.15
N TYR A 140 -12.03 16.66 -12.62
CA TYR A 140 -11.48 17.90 -13.18
C TYR A 140 -10.82 18.81 -12.13
N GLU A 141 -11.26 18.77 -10.87
CA GLU A 141 -10.68 19.59 -9.78
C GLU A 141 -9.37 18.99 -9.27
N ARG A 142 -9.23 17.66 -9.36
CA ARG A 142 -8.02 16.92 -8.99
C ARG A 142 -6.84 17.27 -9.89
N LEU A 143 -7.10 17.46 -11.19
CA LEU A 143 -6.09 17.80 -12.18
C LEU A 143 -5.37 19.11 -11.89
N GLU A 144 -6.01 20.04 -11.18
CA GLU A 144 -5.41 21.33 -10.84
C GLU A 144 -4.54 21.30 -9.58
N ASP A 145 -4.61 20.23 -8.79
CA ASP A 145 -3.85 20.14 -7.54
C ASP A 145 -2.36 19.84 -7.80
N PRO A 146 -1.42 20.64 -7.25
CA PRO A 146 0.00 20.48 -7.55
C PRO A 146 0.58 19.15 -7.07
N HIS A 147 0.06 18.53 -5.99
CA HIS A 147 0.53 17.20 -5.57
C HIS A 147 0.10 16.14 -6.58
N PHE A 148 -1.13 16.22 -7.08
CA PHE A 148 -1.63 15.31 -8.11
C PHE A 148 -0.95 15.51 -9.46
N LYS A 149 -0.67 16.76 -9.88
CA LYS A 149 0.13 17.08 -11.08
C LYS A 149 1.53 16.49 -10.97
N PHE A 150 2.21 16.68 -9.84
CA PHE A 150 3.55 16.11 -9.61
C PHE A 150 3.53 14.59 -9.75
N PHE A 151 2.58 13.92 -9.08
CA PHE A 151 2.41 12.46 -9.19
C PHE A 151 2.11 12.02 -10.64
N SER A 152 1.23 12.72 -11.34
CA SER A 152 0.94 12.44 -12.76
C SER A 152 2.19 12.58 -13.63
N ASN A 153 3.02 13.60 -13.39
CA ASN A 153 4.28 13.80 -14.11
C ASN A 153 5.31 12.70 -13.85
N ILE A 154 5.36 12.13 -12.66
CA ILE A 154 6.16 10.91 -12.42
C ILE A 154 5.66 9.80 -13.33
N LEU A 155 4.36 9.53 -13.35
CA LEU A 155 3.79 8.45 -14.18
C LEU A 155 4.04 8.68 -15.68
N THR A 156 3.86 9.90 -16.19
CA THR A 156 3.94 10.19 -17.63
C THR A 156 5.35 10.49 -18.11
N LYS A 157 6.10 11.37 -17.42
CA LYS A 157 7.40 11.85 -17.89
C LYS A 157 8.53 10.89 -17.55
N ILE A 158 8.46 10.21 -16.39
CA ILE A 158 9.50 9.26 -15.94
C ILE A 158 9.17 7.84 -16.38
N GLU A 159 7.99 7.35 -16.01
CA GLU A 159 7.67 5.94 -16.17
C GLU A 159 7.02 5.61 -17.52
N LYS A 160 6.63 6.63 -18.31
CA LYS A 160 5.94 6.50 -19.59
C LYS A 160 4.62 5.70 -19.50
N ARG A 161 3.85 5.93 -18.43
CA ARG A 161 2.58 5.25 -18.10
C ARG A 161 1.38 6.18 -18.21
N ASP A 162 1.25 6.86 -19.35
CA ASP A 162 0.18 7.82 -19.65
C ASP A 162 -1.22 7.26 -19.40
N ARG A 163 -1.45 5.99 -19.76
CA ARG A 163 -2.72 5.31 -19.50
C ARG A 163 -3.04 5.21 -18.01
N LEU A 164 -2.05 4.88 -17.17
CA LEU A 164 -2.25 4.79 -15.72
C LEU A 164 -2.50 6.16 -15.10
N ALA A 165 -1.77 7.18 -15.57
CA ALA A 165 -2.01 8.57 -15.15
C ALA A 165 -3.43 9.02 -15.49
N LEU A 166 -3.92 8.70 -16.70
CA LEU A 166 -5.29 8.98 -17.12
C LEU A 166 -6.33 8.22 -16.29
N GLU A 167 -6.07 6.94 -15.97
CA GLU A 167 -6.94 6.15 -15.09
C GLU A 167 -7.06 6.79 -13.70
N TYR A 168 -5.96 7.28 -13.10
CA TYR A 168 -6.03 8.02 -11.84
C TYR A 168 -6.70 9.40 -11.97
N ALA A 169 -6.48 10.11 -13.07
CA ALA A 169 -7.10 11.41 -13.30
C ALA A 169 -8.62 11.30 -13.43
N THR A 170 -9.09 10.24 -14.10
CA THR A 170 -10.51 9.96 -14.35
C THR A 170 -11.16 9.09 -13.28
N TYR A 171 -10.41 8.66 -12.27
CA TYR A 171 -10.92 7.83 -11.19
C TYR A 171 -12.11 8.50 -10.49
N PRO A 172 -13.22 7.79 -10.22
CA PRO A 172 -14.42 8.35 -9.62
C PRO A 172 -14.15 9.12 -8.32
N GLN A 173 -15.05 10.03 -7.97
CA GLN A 173 -14.96 10.74 -6.69
C GLN A 173 -15.22 9.77 -5.55
N VAL A 174 -14.26 9.66 -4.63
CA VAL A 174 -14.36 8.84 -3.42
C VAL A 174 -15.31 9.50 -2.43
N LYS A 175 -16.33 8.77 -1.95
CA LYS A 175 -17.23 9.24 -0.89
C LYS A 175 -16.94 8.54 0.43
N ASN A 176 -16.66 7.24 0.40
CA ASN A 176 -16.44 6.40 1.57
C ASN A 176 -15.22 5.49 1.35
N LEU A 177 -14.12 5.86 2.00
CA LEU A 177 -12.86 5.14 1.88
C LEU A 177 -12.75 4.00 2.90
N ALA A 178 -12.41 2.82 2.43
CA ALA A 178 -11.84 1.73 3.22
C ALA A 178 -10.38 1.48 2.79
N MET A 179 -9.58 0.86 3.65
CA MET A 179 -8.22 0.43 3.32
C MET A 179 -7.88 -0.93 3.94
N ILE A 180 -7.05 -1.71 3.25
CA ILE A 180 -6.45 -2.95 3.79
C ILE A 180 -4.96 -2.74 3.87
N ASP A 181 -4.33 -2.90 5.03
CA ASP A 181 -2.87 -2.76 5.18
C ASP A 181 -2.26 -3.93 5.94
N THR A 182 -0.95 -4.13 5.78
CA THR A 182 -0.14 -5.03 6.62
C THR A 182 0.63 -4.22 7.65
N VAL A 183 0.69 -4.73 8.88
CA VAL A 183 1.23 -4.02 10.05
C VAL A 183 2.24 -4.89 10.75
N ILE A 184 3.50 -4.46 10.73
CA ILE A 184 4.60 -5.12 11.45
C ILE A 184 4.98 -4.29 12.67
N SER A 185 5.60 -3.13 12.46
CA SER A 185 6.01 -2.24 13.56
C SER A 185 4.92 -1.26 13.99
N GLY A 186 3.90 -1.04 13.15
CA GLY A 186 2.89 0.00 13.33
C GLY A 186 3.28 1.39 12.79
N LYS A 187 4.56 1.63 12.45
CA LYS A 187 5.05 2.96 12.05
C LYS A 187 4.37 3.52 10.81
N ALA A 188 4.34 2.74 9.73
CA ALA A 188 3.81 3.19 8.44
C ALA A 188 2.30 3.49 8.53
N SER A 189 1.51 2.52 9.00
CA SER A 189 0.06 2.64 9.12
C SER A 189 -0.36 3.76 10.08
N SER A 190 0.33 3.92 11.22
CA SER A 190 0.04 5.04 12.13
C SER A 190 0.34 6.40 11.48
N THR A 191 1.47 6.54 10.79
CA THR A 191 1.83 7.78 10.08
C THR A 191 0.80 8.12 8.99
N ILE A 192 0.35 7.12 8.24
CA ILE A 192 -0.65 7.26 7.18
C ILE A 192 -1.99 7.69 7.76
N LEU A 193 -2.46 7.01 8.80
CA LEU A 193 -3.75 7.33 9.44
C LEU A 193 -3.74 8.70 10.10
N GLU A 194 -2.65 9.11 10.75
CA GLU A 194 -2.48 10.47 11.28
C GLU A 194 -2.52 11.53 10.18
N ALA A 195 -1.86 11.26 9.06
CA ALA A 195 -1.87 12.16 7.91
C ALA A 195 -3.30 12.28 7.33
N PHE A 196 -4.05 11.19 7.23
CA PHE A 196 -5.46 11.23 6.83
C PHE A 196 -6.33 12.01 7.84
N GLY A 197 -6.14 11.80 9.14
CA GLY A 197 -6.90 12.50 10.18
C GLY A 197 -6.71 14.02 10.14
N LYS A 198 -5.49 14.50 9.85
CA LYS A 198 -5.19 15.93 9.62
C LYS A 198 -5.95 16.50 8.42
N GLU A 199 -6.26 15.67 7.44
CA GLU A 199 -7.11 16.02 6.29
C GLU A 199 -8.60 15.72 6.53
N LYS A 200 -8.98 15.35 7.76
CA LYS A 200 -10.32 14.96 8.19
C LYS A 200 -10.89 13.76 7.42
N ILE A 201 -10.01 12.89 6.94
CA ILE A 201 -10.35 11.64 6.29
C ILE A 201 -10.12 10.51 7.29
N TYR A 202 -11.12 9.66 7.49
CA TYR A 202 -11.05 8.57 8.47
C TYR A 202 -11.50 7.26 7.81
N PRO A 203 -10.59 6.53 7.16
CA PRO A 203 -10.94 5.31 6.44
C PRO A 203 -11.33 4.18 7.38
N THR A 204 -12.25 3.32 6.95
CA THR A 204 -12.41 2.00 7.58
C THR A 204 -11.15 1.18 7.29
N SER A 205 -10.37 0.86 8.31
CA SER A 205 -9.02 0.34 8.16
C SER A 205 -8.94 -1.09 8.64
N PHE A 206 -8.79 -2.02 7.71
CA PHE A 206 -8.56 -3.44 7.97
C PHE A 206 -7.05 -3.69 8.03
N LEU A 207 -6.53 -4.04 9.20
CA LEU A 207 -5.09 -4.11 9.46
C LEU A 207 -4.68 -5.56 9.74
N PHE A 208 -3.90 -6.17 8.85
CA PHE A 208 -3.31 -7.49 9.09
C PHE A 208 -2.07 -7.33 9.95
N VAL A 209 -2.08 -7.89 11.16
CA VAL A 209 -1.04 -7.67 12.16
C VAL A 209 -0.13 -8.87 12.26
N ASP A 210 1.17 -8.67 11.99
CA ASP A 210 2.18 -9.72 12.00
C ASP A 210 2.49 -10.22 13.42
N GLN A 211 2.71 -11.54 13.55
CA GLN A 211 3.07 -12.22 14.80
C GLN A 211 2.15 -11.86 15.97
N ASN A 212 0.84 -11.78 15.72
CA ASN A 212 -0.15 -11.40 16.74
C ASN A 212 0.26 -10.08 17.47
N GLY A 213 0.92 -9.20 16.72
CA GLY A 213 1.36 -7.87 17.11
C GLY A 213 2.52 -7.79 18.10
N GLU A 214 3.24 -8.88 18.32
CA GLU A 214 4.47 -8.89 19.12
C GLU A 214 5.53 -7.89 18.60
N LYS A 215 5.52 -7.61 17.30
CA LYS A 215 6.45 -6.66 16.66
C LYS A 215 5.98 -5.20 16.67
N ILE A 216 4.73 -4.93 17.07
CA ILE A 216 4.21 -3.56 17.10
C ILE A 216 4.92 -2.80 18.20
N LYS A 217 5.55 -1.67 17.85
CA LYS A 217 6.19 -0.84 18.86
C LYS A 217 5.13 -0.14 19.71
N PRO A 218 5.31 -0.03 21.04
CA PRO A 218 4.30 0.52 21.95
C PRO A 218 3.75 1.89 21.52
N GLU A 219 4.60 2.79 21.03
CA GLU A 219 4.21 4.13 20.60
C GLU A 219 3.23 4.13 19.41
N TYR A 220 3.27 3.09 18.57
CA TYR A 220 2.36 2.92 17.45
C TYR A 220 1.17 2.04 17.81
N GLY A 221 1.37 1.02 18.65
CA GLY A 221 0.28 0.18 19.17
C GLY A 221 -0.77 1.01 19.90
N VAL A 222 -0.35 1.94 20.77
CA VAL A 222 -1.26 2.89 21.43
C VAL A 222 -2.09 3.65 20.40
N LYS A 223 -1.46 4.20 19.36
CA LYS A 223 -2.14 4.99 18.32
C LYS A 223 -3.19 4.17 17.56
N LEU A 224 -2.83 2.95 17.17
CA LEU A 224 -3.68 2.02 16.42
C LEU A 224 -4.73 1.31 17.28
N GLY A 225 -4.70 1.47 18.61
CA GLY A 225 -5.60 0.75 19.52
C GLY A 225 -5.22 -0.72 19.70
N TYR A 226 -3.93 -1.05 19.55
CA TYR A 226 -3.40 -2.40 19.62
C TYR A 226 -2.56 -2.59 20.91
N GLY A 227 -2.91 -3.56 21.76
CA GLY A 227 -2.15 -3.94 22.98
C GLY A 227 -3.00 -4.17 24.25
N LYS A 228 -2.38 -4.75 25.30
CA LYS A 228 -2.97 -5.09 26.62
C LYS A 228 -3.29 -3.88 27.52
N PHE A 229 -3.83 -2.81 26.98
CA PHE A 229 -4.46 -1.78 27.82
C PHE A 229 -5.95 -2.12 27.94
N GLY A 230 -6.26 -2.94 28.95
CA GLY A 230 -7.63 -3.29 29.30
C GLY A 230 -8.52 -2.04 29.36
N GLY A 231 -9.59 -2.05 28.59
CA GLY A 231 -10.75 -1.18 28.80
C GLY A 231 -10.59 0.29 28.41
N MET A 232 -9.67 0.66 27.50
CA MET A 232 -9.60 2.05 27.01
C MET A 232 -10.11 2.20 25.57
N ASP A 233 -11.26 1.59 25.26
CA ASP A 233 -12.03 1.76 24.02
C ASP A 233 -12.59 3.19 23.83
N HIS A 234 -12.23 4.14 24.68
CA HIS A 234 -12.88 5.46 24.76
C HIS A 234 -11.91 6.65 24.80
N LEU A 235 -10.60 6.45 24.66
CA LEU A 235 -9.65 7.57 24.59
C LEU A 235 -9.64 8.22 23.20
N LEU A 236 -10.77 8.82 22.84
CA LEU A 236 -10.85 9.96 21.93
C LEU A 236 -10.52 11.28 22.65
N TYR A 237 -10.05 11.23 23.91
CA TYR A 237 -9.96 12.40 24.77
C TYR A 237 -8.75 12.32 25.68
N GLN A 238 -7.95 13.40 25.74
CA GLN A 238 -7.31 13.76 27.01
C GLN A 238 -8.43 13.96 28.04
N LYS A 239 -8.74 12.91 28.82
CA LYS A 239 -9.50 13.04 30.06
C LYS A 239 -8.50 13.23 31.19
N ARG A 240 -8.60 14.35 31.90
CA ARG A 240 -8.17 14.44 33.29
C ARG A 240 -9.43 14.13 34.11
N ASP A 241 -9.41 13.04 34.89
CA ASP A 241 -10.46 12.70 35.87
C ASP A 241 -11.89 12.56 35.33
N GLY A 242 -12.08 11.86 34.19
CA GLY A 242 -13.41 11.48 33.72
C GLY A 242 -14.25 12.59 33.08
N LYS A 243 -13.74 13.83 32.98
CA LYS A 243 -14.40 14.97 32.32
C LYS A 243 -13.65 15.41 31.05
N PRO A 244 -14.34 15.92 30.00
CA PRO A 244 -13.67 16.53 28.87
C PRO A 244 -12.83 17.71 29.36
N ALA A 245 -11.57 17.79 28.92
CA ALA A 245 -10.71 18.93 29.25
C ALA A 245 -11.43 20.23 28.85
N ARG A 246 -11.64 21.12 29.83
CA ARG A 246 -12.26 22.42 29.62
C ARG A 246 -11.18 23.48 29.52
N GLY A 247 -11.29 24.38 28.55
CA GLY A 247 -10.45 25.57 28.47
C GLY A 247 -10.67 26.49 29.68
N ARG A 248 -9.85 27.55 29.80
CA ARG A 248 -10.05 28.59 30.83
C ARG A 248 -11.44 29.24 30.77
N ASP A 249 -12.12 29.13 29.63
CA ASP A 249 -13.47 29.63 29.36
C ASP A 249 -14.60 28.62 29.68
N GLY A 250 -14.26 27.45 30.23
CA GLY A 250 -15.24 26.41 30.55
C GLY A 250 -15.77 25.62 29.35
N LYS A 251 -15.32 25.92 28.12
CA LYS A 251 -15.73 25.18 26.91
C LYS A 251 -14.92 23.89 26.78
N ALA A 252 -15.57 22.83 26.31
CA ALA A 252 -14.88 21.58 25.99
C ALA A 252 -13.82 21.86 24.90
N ILE A 253 -12.57 21.51 25.19
CA ILE A 253 -11.49 21.56 24.21
C ILE A 253 -11.82 20.51 23.15
N LYS A 254 -12.21 20.95 21.96
CA LYS A 254 -12.29 20.08 20.78
C LYS A 254 -10.86 19.66 20.45
N THR A 255 -10.50 18.44 20.83
CA THR A 255 -9.21 17.86 20.45
C THR A 255 -9.36 17.32 19.03
N GLU A 256 -8.41 17.63 18.17
CA GLU A 256 -8.37 17.11 16.80
C GLU A 256 -8.18 15.58 16.85
N ILE A 257 -9.01 14.84 16.12
CA ILE A 257 -8.89 13.39 16.03
C ILE A 257 -7.83 13.11 14.97
N GLU A 258 -6.67 12.60 15.37
CA GLU A 258 -5.64 12.21 14.40
C GLU A 258 -5.92 10.81 13.82
N ILE A 259 -6.50 9.89 14.62
CA ILE A 259 -6.88 8.54 14.19
C ILE A 259 -8.22 8.15 14.82
N ASP A 260 -9.19 7.74 14.00
CA ASP A 260 -10.47 7.19 14.49
C ASP A 260 -10.34 5.68 14.72
N ARG A 261 -9.94 5.29 15.94
CA ARG A 261 -9.74 3.87 16.31
C ARG A 261 -10.98 3.00 16.16
N ARG A 262 -12.19 3.57 16.20
CA ARG A 262 -13.45 2.81 16.02
C ARG A 262 -13.57 2.22 14.61
N LYS A 263 -12.84 2.83 13.66
CA LYS A 263 -12.76 2.39 12.27
C LYS A 263 -11.60 1.44 11.99
N ILE A 264 -10.78 1.11 12.99
CA ILE A 264 -9.69 0.15 12.86
C ILE A 264 -10.20 -1.25 13.20
N LYS A 265 -9.87 -2.22 12.35
CA LYS A 265 -10.21 -3.64 12.46
C LYS A 265 -8.92 -4.47 12.33
N PRO A 266 -8.29 -4.88 13.43
CA PRO A 266 -7.10 -5.72 13.36
C PRO A 266 -7.46 -7.17 13.03
N TYR A 267 -6.59 -7.84 12.27
CA TYR A 267 -6.64 -9.26 11.95
C TYR A 267 -5.27 -9.84 12.29
N ASP A 268 -5.21 -10.57 13.40
CA ASP A 268 -3.96 -11.11 13.92
C ASP A 268 -3.56 -12.36 13.15
N VAL A 269 -2.36 -12.33 12.57
CA VAL A 269 -1.77 -13.49 11.90
C VAL A 269 -0.50 -13.93 12.61
N ASN A 270 -0.25 -15.24 12.59
CA ASN A 270 0.99 -15.82 13.08
C ASN A 270 2.21 -15.27 12.32
N ARG A 271 2.07 -15.10 11.00
CA ARG A 271 3.11 -14.53 10.16
C ARG A 271 2.58 -13.93 8.86
N ILE A 272 2.99 -12.71 8.55
CA ILE A 272 2.87 -12.11 7.22
C ILE A 272 4.04 -12.62 6.36
N MET A 273 3.82 -13.73 5.67
CA MET A 273 4.84 -14.41 4.85
C MET A 273 5.25 -13.64 3.58
N THR A 274 4.53 -12.57 3.26
CA THR A 274 4.70 -11.78 2.03
C THR A 274 5.57 -10.55 2.22
N GLU A 275 5.88 -10.16 3.46
CA GLU A 275 6.75 -9.02 3.70
C GLU A 275 8.21 -9.36 3.33
N ASP A 276 9.00 -8.37 2.90
CA ASP A 276 10.44 -8.48 2.61
C ASP A 276 10.84 -9.51 1.53
N THR A 277 9.85 -10.03 0.78
CA THR A 277 10.03 -11.04 -0.27
C THR A 277 9.93 -10.47 -1.69
N GLY A 278 9.72 -9.15 -1.80
CA GLY A 278 9.61 -8.44 -3.07
C GLY A 278 8.34 -8.79 -3.85
N SER A 279 8.32 -8.44 -5.14
CA SER A 279 7.14 -8.66 -5.99
C SER A 279 6.81 -10.12 -6.26
N ALA A 280 7.74 -11.04 -5.98
CA ALA A 280 7.55 -12.47 -6.19
C ALA A 280 6.44 -13.07 -5.31
N LEU A 281 6.16 -12.55 -4.12
CA LEU A 281 5.00 -12.97 -3.32
C LEU A 281 3.92 -11.90 -3.20
N GLN A 282 4.30 -10.63 -3.40
CA GLN A 282 3.38 -9.50 -3.22
C GLN A 282 2.53 -9.23 -4.46
N GLY A 283 2.91 -9.71 -5.65
CA GLY A 283 2.16 -9.40 -6.87
C GLY A 283 2.50 -8.02 -7.46
N VAL A 284 3.27 -7.20 -6.74
CA VAL A 284 3.59 -5.82 -7.09
C VAL A 284 4.97 -5.43 -6.58
N SER A 285 5.63 -4.53 -7.30
CA SER A 285 6.82 -3.81 -6.85
C SER A 285 6.45 -2.37 -6.51
N ALA A 286 7.04 -1.82 -5.46
CA ALA A 286 6.93 -0.41 -5.13
C ALA A 286 8.23 0.25 -5.57
N VAL A 287 8.10 1.40 -6.22
CA VAL A 287 9.23 2.19 -6.72
C VAL A 287 9.19 3.56 -6.06
N THR A 288 10.35 4.06 -5.67
CA THR A 288 10.54 5.41 -5.14
C THR A 288 11.67 6.13 -5.87
N TYR A 289 11.64 7.46 -5.81
CA TYR A 289 12.57 8.33 -6.56
C TYR A 289 13.36 9.22 -5.59
N PRO A 290 14.41 8.69 -4.94
CA PRO A 290 15.10 9.36 -3.86
C PRO A 290 15.70 10.71 -4.29
N VAL A 291 16.38 10.78 -5.43
CA VAL A 291 17.04 12.01 -5.90
C VAL A 291 16.01 13.09 -6.22
N ILE A 292 14.93 12.73 -6.94
CA ILE A 292 13.80 13.65 -7.22
C ILE A 292 13.14 14.12 -5.92
N THR A 293 12.99 13.24 -4.94
CA THR A 293 12.41 13.58 -3.63
C THR A 293 13.29 14.58 -2.87
N ILE A 294 14.62 14.37 -2.88
CA ILE A 294 15.59 15.26 -2.23
C ILE A 294 15.58 16.63 -2.92
N GLU A 295 15.78 16.66 -4.24
CA GLU A 295 15.88 17.93 -4.99
C GLU A 295 14.55 18.67 -5.03
N GLY A 296 13.45 17.96 -5.27
CA GLY A 296 12.13 18.56 -5.29
C GLY A 296 11.73 19.16 -3.94
N ARG A 297 12.16 18.59 -2.82
CA ARG A 297 11.91 19.18 -1.50
C ARG A 297 12.52 20.59 -1.38
N TRP A 298 13.74 20.79 -1.85
CA TRP A 298 14.43 22.09 -1.77
C TRP A 298 13.86 23.11 -2.74
N ASN A 299 13.40 22.63 -3.90
CA ASN A 299 13.07 23.46 -5.05
C ASN A 299 11.58 23.75 -5.21
N LEU A 300 10.69 22.89 -4.72
CA LEU A 300 9.23 22.99 -4.91
C LEU A 300 8.49 23.42 -3.65
N SER A 301 9.21 23.68 -2.56
CA SER A 301 8.66 24.30 -1.35
C SER A 301 8.66 25.84 -1.51
N PRO A 302 7.62 26.58 -1.08
CA PRO A 302 6.41 26.15 -0.37
C PRO A 302 5.25 25.47 -1.14
N PRO A 303 5.07 25.62 -2.48
CA PRO A 303 3.85 25.17 -3.17
C PRO A 303 3.50 23.70 -2.96
N LEU A 304 4.52 22.85 -2.83
CA LEU A 304 4.39 21.50 -2.31
C LEU A 304 4.85 21.45 -0.85
N LYS A 305 3.90 21.26 0.06
CA LYS A 305 4.18 21.12 1.50
C LYS A 305 5.07 19.91 1.78
N TYR A 306 4.87 18.85 1.01
CA TYR A 306 5.62 17.61 1.02
C TYR A 306 5.98 17.27 -0.42
N VAL A 307 7.12 16.62 -0.64
CA VAL A 307 7.53 16.14 -1.96
C VAL A 307 8.05 14.73 -1.79
N GLY A 308 7.64 13.84 -2.69
CA GLY A 308 8.14 12.48 -2.77
C GLY A 308 7.08 11.52 -3.27
N ALA A 309 7.41 10.69 -4.25
CA ALA A 309 6.44 9.80 -4.88
C ALA A 309 6.85 8.34 -4.71
N GLY A 310 5.85 7.52 -4.39
CA GLY A 310 5.89 6.08 -4.58
C GLY A 310 4.98 5.69 -5.75
N THR A 311 5.36 4.70 -6.54
CA THR A 311 4.50 4.12 -7.58
C THR A 311 4.49 2.59 -7.50
N TRP A 312 3.44 1.95 -8.03
CA TRP A 312 3.36 0.50 -8.12
C TRP A 312 3.61 0.03 -9.53
N TYR A 313 4.30 -1.10 -9.67
CA TYR A 313 4.29 -1.92 -10.87
C TYR A 313 3.68 -3.26 -10.52
N ALA A 314 2.81 -3.78 -11.39
CA ALA A 314 2.39 -5.17 -11.30
C ALA A 314 3.59 -6.12 -11.43
N VAL A 315 3.40 -7.40 -11.07
CA VAL A 315 4.45 -8.43 -11.14
C VAL A 315 5.27 -8.25 -12.42
N PRO A 316 6.59 -8.12 -12.29
CA PRO A 316 7.46 -7.97 -13.45
C PRO A 316 7.15 -9.00 -14.53
N ARG A 317 7.47 -8.67 -15.79
CA ARG A 317 7.35 -9.62 -16.90
C ARG A 317 8.25 -10.85 -16.71
N GLU A 318 9.19 -10.77 -15.77
CA GLU A 318 10.09 -11.85 -15.37
C GLU A 318 9.30 -13.10 -14.89
N LYS A 319 9.69 -14.24 -15.46
CA LYS A 319 8.97 -15.51 -15.36
C LYS A 319 9.01 -16.10 -13.94
N ASN A 320 10.12 -15.96 -13.24
CA ASN A 320 10.30 -16.51 -11.90
C ASN A 320 9.47 -15.78 -10.85
N HIS A 321 9.39 -14.44 -10.89
CA HIS A 321 8.51 -13.67 -10.02
C HIS A 321 7.06 -14.08 -10.20
N ARG A 322 6.60 -14.19 -11.45
CA ARG A 322 5.25 -14.66 -11.78
C ARG A 322 4.99 -16.08 -11.30
N LYS A 323 5.94 -17.00 -11.54
CA LYS A 323 5.84 -18.38 -11.10
C LYS A 323 5.63 -18.43 -9.58
N ILE A 324 6.51 -17.82 -8.80
CA ILE A 324 6.41 -17.81 -7.34
C ILE A 324 5.06 -17.22 -6.90
N PHE A 325 4.67 -16.07 -7.45
CA PHE A 325 3.44 -15.38 -7.09
C PHE A 325 2.21 -16.26 -7.32
N TYR A 326 2.08 -16.87 -8.51
CA TYR A 326 0.93 -17.73 -8.81
C TYR A 326 0.91 -18.99 -7.96
N HIS A 327 2.05 -19.59 -7.66
CA HIS A 327 2.11 -20.75 -6.78
C HIS A 327 1.72 -20.40 -5.34
N PHE A 328 2.15 -19.23 -4.85
CA PHE A 328 1.74 -18.72 -3.55
C PHE A 328 0.23 -18.46 -3.49
N ILE A 329 -0.32 -17.70 -4.44
CA ILE A 329 -1.76 -17.40 -4.49
C ILE A 329 -2.60 -18.68 -4.64
N ASN A 330 -2.16 -19.65 -5.43
CA ASN A 330 -2.86 -20.94 -5.56
C ASN A 330 -2.83 -21.75 -4.25
N THR A 331 -1.72 -21.71 -3.52
CA THR A 331 -1.60 -22.35 -2.21
C THR A 331 -2.52 -21.68 -1.20
N LEU A 332 -2.53 -20.34 -1.14
CA LEU A 332 -3.45 -19.55 -0.32
C LEU A 332 -4.91 -19.87 -0.66
N LYS A 333 -5.26 -19.94 -1.95
CA LYS A 333 -6.60 -20.33 -2.40
C LYS A 333 -7.01 -21.74 -1.92
N SER A 334 -6.09 -22.71 -1.93
CA SER A 334 -6.39 -24.04 -1.37
C SER A 334 -6.61 -24.01 0.14
N ALA A 335 -5.83 -23.22 0.89
CA ALA A 335 -6.04 -23.03 2.33
C ALA A 335 -7.39 -22.36 2.63
N ILE A 336 -7.78 -21.35 1.85
CA ILE A 336 -9.09 -20.70 1.94
C ILE A 336 -10.22 -21.69 1.63
N ASN A 337 -10.09 -22.51 0.60
CA ASN A 337 -11.08 -23.53 0.26
C ASN A 337 -11.28 -24.55 1.39
N LEU A 338 -10.19 -24.93 2.07
CA LEU A 338 -10.23 -25.77 3.26
C LEU A 338 -10.96 -25.05 4.40
N GLY A 339 -10.58 -23.81 4.73
CA GLY A 339 -11.19 -23.02 5.80
C GLY A 339 -12.68 -22.74 5.57
N CYS A 340 -13.08 -22.38 4.34
CA CYS A 340 -14.50 -22.22 3.99
C CYS A 340 -15.27 -23.54 4.06
N GLY A 341 -14.66 -24.68 3.72
CA GLY A 341 -15.31 -25.99 3.85
C GLY A 341 -15.75 -26.27 5.29
N ASN A 342 -14.92 -25.90 6.27
CA ASN A 342 -15.26 -26.03 7.69
C ASN A 342 -16.45 -25.14 8.08
N ILE A 343 -16.47 -23.89 7.61
CA ILE A 343 -17.58 -22.95 7.88
C ILE A 343 -18.89 -23.44 7.25
N LEU A 344 -18.82 -24.06 6.07
CA LEU A 344 -19.97 -24.56 5.34
C LEU A 344 -20.42 -25.97 5.79
N ASN A 345 -19.83 -26.52 6.85
CA ASN A 345 -20.12 -27.85 7.39
C ASN A 345 -20.06 -28.96 6.31
N GLU A 346 -19.04 -28.92 5.44
CA GLU A 346 -18.80 -30.01 4.51
C GLU A 346 -18.47 -31.33 5.24
N SER A 347 -18.63 -32.47 4.55
CA SER A 347 -18.35 -33.77 5.14
C SER A 347 -16.88 -33.92 5.55
N ALA A 348 -16.62 -34.69 6.61
CA ALA A 348 -15.26 -34.97 7.06
C ALA A 348 -14.36 -35.53 5.94
N GLU A 349 -14.91 -36.38 5.06
CA GLU A 349 -14.20 -36.90 3.89
C GLU A 349 -13.78 -35.78 2.92
N SER A 350 -14.67 -34.82 2.63
CA SER A 350 -14.34 -33.65 1.79
C SER A 350 -13.22 -32.80 2.41
N ILE A 351 -13.29 -32.57 3.72
CA ILE A 351 -12.27 -31.80 4.46
C ILE A 351 -10.91 -32.48 4.39
N THR A 352 -10.83 -33.80 4.63
CA THR A 352 -9.59 -34.57 4.53
C THR A 352 -8.98 -34.47 3.13
N GLN A 353 -9.78 -34.63 2.07
CA GLN A 353 -9.30 -34.50 0.69
C GLN A 353 -8.76 -33.09 0.39
N LYS A 354 -9.41 -32.05 0.90
CA LYS A 354 -8.94 -30.66 0.75
C LYS A 354 -7.64 -30.41 1.52
N GLU A 355 -7.49 -31.00 2.69
CA GLU A 355 -6.28 -30.89 3.51
C GLU A 355 -5.08 -31.55 2.82
N GLU A 356 -5.23 -32.77 2.30
CA GLU A 356 -4.19 -33.43 1.50
C GLU A 356 -3.80 -32.60 0.26
N PHE A 357 -4.80 -32.06 -0.44
CA PHE A 357 -4.57 -31.21 -1.61
C PHE A 357 -3.82 -29.92 -1.25
N PHE A 358 -4.18 -29.28 -0.12
CA PHE A 358 -3.50 -28.11 0.39
C PHE A 358 -2.03 -28.41 0.74
N GLU A 359 -1.76 -29.49 1.47
CA GLU A 359 -0.38 -29.86 1.85
C GLU A 359 0.48 -30.11 0.61
N LYS A 360 -0.03 -30.82 -0.40
CA LYS A 360 0.67 -31.02 -1.68
C LYS A 360 1.00 -29.70 -2.39
N LYS A 361 0.08 -28.72 -2.36
CA LYS A 361 0.32 -27.38 -2.94
C LYS A 361 1.38 -26.62 -2.16
N ARG A 362 1.34 -26.68 -0.82
CA ARG A 362 2.31 -26.04 0.07
C ARG A 362 3.71 -26.61 -0.12
N GLU A 363 3.86 -27.93 -0.14
CA GLU A 363 5.16 -28.59 -0.39
C GLU A 363 5.75 -28.17 -1.74
N HIS A 364 4.91 -28.12 -2.77
CA HIS A 364 5.34 -27.69 -4.09
C HIS A 364 5.77 -26.20 -4.12
N LEU A 365 5.05 -25.33 -3.42
CA LEU A 365 5.45 -23.93 -3.24
C LEU A 365 6.81 -23.84 -2.54
N VAL A 366 6.99 -24.55 -1.42
CA VAL A 366 8.25 -24.61 -0.66
C VAL A 366 9.43 -25.03 -1.55
N GLU A 367 9.22 -26.03 -2.41
CA GLU A 367 10.25 -26.48 -3.34
C GLU A 367 10.57 -25.43 -4.42
N ILE A 368 9.56 -24.73 -4.93
CA ILE A 368 9.77 -23.62 -5.87
C ILE A 368 10.56 -22.49 -5.21
N LEU A 369 10.23 -22.12 -3.97
CA LEU A 369 10.95 -21.08 -3.22
C LEU A 369 12.40 -21.48 -2.96
N ARG A 370 12.68 -22.77 -2.74
CA ARG A 370 14.03 -23.31 -2.53
C ARG A 370 14.88 -23.27 -3.80
N THR A 371 14.28 -23.61 -4.93
CA THR A 371 15.01 -23.84 -6.19
C THR A 371 15.08 -22.60 -7.08
N THR A 372 14.13 -21.67 -6.95
CA THR A 372 14.03 -20.51 -7.82
C THR A 372 14.89 -19.37 -7.29
N LYS A 373 15.87 -18.93 -8.08
CA LYS A 373 16.69 -17.76 -7.77
C LYS A 373 16.03 -16.49 -8.34
N LEU A 374 15.95 -15.46 -7.51
CA LEU A 374 15.52 -14.14 -7.91
C LEU A 374 16.74 -13.22 -8.05
N PRO A 375 17.05 -12.74 -9.27
CA PRO A 375 18.08 -11.73 -9.44
C PRO A 375 17.67 -10.46 -8.68
N ARG A 376 18.65 -9.75 -8.11
CA ARG A 376 18.39 -8.38 -7.66
C ARG A 376 18.12 -7.51 -8.87
N ILE A 377 17.19 -6.58 -8.72
CA ILE A 377 16.94 -5.56 -9.73
C ILE A 377 18.01 -4.49 -9.58
N GLU A 378 18.75 -4.25 -10.66
CA GLU A 378 19.86 -3.31 -10.75
C GLU A 378 19.80 -2.57 -12.09
N LYS A 379 20.60 -1.52 -12.26
CA LYS A 379 20.56 -0.68 -13.48
C LYS A 379 20.71 -1.51 -14.76
N GLY A 380 21.64 -2.47 -14.75
CA GLY A 380 21.95 -3.31 -15.91
C GLY A 380 20.82 -4.26 -16.34
N ASN A 381 19.83 -4.52 -15.48
CA ASN A 381 18.70 -5.38 -15.81
C ASN A 381 17.33 -4.72 -15.62
N LEU A 382 17.27 -3.42 -15.30
CA LEU A 382 16.03 -2.70 -15.00
C LEU A 382 14.95 -2.88 -16.09
N GLN A 383 15.34 -2.77 -17.36
CA GLN A 383 14.41 -2.91 -18.51
C GLN A 383 13.84 -4.32 -18.70
N VAL A 384 14.48 -5.36 -18.14
CA VAL A 384 13.89 -6.72 -18.11
C VAL A 384 12.63 -6.73 -17.27
N TYR A 385 12.60 -5.93 -16.21
CA TYR A 385 11.48 -5.83 -15.27
C TYR A 385 10.50 -4.74 -15.69
N TYR A 386 11.01 -3.59 -16.13
CA TYR A 386 10.27 -2.36 -16.45
C TYR A 386 10.81 -1.74 -17.75
N PRO A 387 10.37 -2.25 -18.91
CA PRO A 387 10.91 -1.86 -20.21
C PRO A 387 10.66 -0.38 -20.58
N GLU A 388 9.78 0.29 -19.83
CA GLU A 388 9.42 1.69 -20.08
C GLU A 388 10.49 2.69 -19.60
N TYR A 389 11.44 2.27 -18.76
CA TYR A 389 12.52 3.15 -18.28
C TYR A 389 13.58 3.39 -19.36
N ASP A 390 13.98 4.64 -19.52
CA ASP A 390 15.21 5.00 -20.23
C ASP A 390 16.42 4.85 -19.30
N THR A 391 17.20 3.79 -19.48
CA THR A 391 18.36 3.49 -18.64
C THR A 391 19.51 4.48 -18.80
N ASN A 392 19.50 5.32 -19.84
CA ASN A 392 20.50 6.38 -20.00
C ASN A 392 20.28 7.53 -19.02
N LEU A 393 19.03 7.74 -18.59
CA LEU A 393 18.67 8.76 -17.60
C LEU A 393 18.80 8.25 -16.16
N VAL A 394 18.90 6.93 -15.98
CA VAL A 394 19.02 6.28 -14.66
C VAL A 394 20.49 6.24 -14.25
N GLU A 395 20.83 6.82 -13.11
CA GLU A 395 22.17 6.79 -12.52
C GLU A 395 22.40 5.50 -11.74
N ASP A 396 21.46 5.16 -10.85
CA ASP A 396 21.54 4.02 -9.94
C ASP A 396 20.17 3.38 -9.71
N VAL A 397 20.18 2.07 -9.48
CA VAL A 397 18.99 1.30 -9.09
C VAL A 397 19.34 0.49 -7.85
N HIS A 398 18.58 0.70 -6.79
CA HIS A 398 18.78 0.03 -5.52
C HIS A 398 17.48 -0.61 -5.02
N GLU A 399 17.52 -1.91 -4.76
CA GLU A 399 16.47 -2.60 -4.03
C GLU A 399 16.81 -2.62 -2.53
N SER A 400 15.99 -1.95 -1.74
CA SER A 400 16.17 -1.84 -0.29
C SER A 400 15.98 -3.17 0.46
N GLY A 401 16.31 -3.19 1.76
CA GLY A 401 16.04 -4.35 2.62
C GLY A 401 14.57 -4.75 2.61
N ALA A 402 13.66 -3.77 2.62
CA ALA A 402 12.22 -3.96 2.49
C ALA A 402 11.78 -4.33 1.06
N GLN A 403 12.69 -4.54 0.11
CA GLN A 403 12.41 -4.85 -1.29
C GLN A 403 11.63 -3.75 -2.03
N VAL A 404 11.75 -2.49 -1.59
CA VAL A 404 11.30 -1.32 -2.37
C VAL A 404 12.40 -0.95 -3.35
N LEU A 405 12.04 -0.80 -4.63
CA LEU A 405 12.94 -0.37 -5.69
C LEU A 405 13.14 1.14 -5.60
N GLN A 406 14.38 1.59 -5.73
CA GLN A 406 14.74 2.99 -5.71
C GLN A 406 15.46 3.29 -7.03
N VAL A 407 14.88 4.20 -7.81
CA VAL A 407 15.45 4.60 -9.09
C VAL A 407 15.96 6.02 -8.94
N ALA A 408 17.28 6.16 -8.98
CA ALA A 408 17.96 7.45 -8.97
C ALA A 408 18.32 7.83 -10.40
N PHE A 409 17.98 9.04 -10.79
CA PHE A 409 18.30 9.58 -12.13
C PHE A 409 19.57 10.41 -12.10
N THR A 410 20.09 10.70 -13.29
CA THR A 410 21.18 11.66 -13.46
C THR A 410 20.78 13.03 -12.93
N LYS A 411 21.78 13.83 -12.56
CA LYS A 411 21.56 15.18 -12.05
C LYS A 411 20.88 16.05 -13.11
N GLU A 412 21.35 15.96 -14.35
CA GLU A 412 20.84 16.73 -15.49
C GLU A 412 19.34 16.47 -15.68
N PHE A 413 18.92 15.21 -15.70
CA PHE A 413 17.51 14.85 -15.84
C PHE A 413 16.69 15.31 -14.62
N THR A 414 17.23 15.15 -13.41
CA THR A 414 16.52 15.57 -12.19
C THR A 414 16.27 17.07 -12.19
N ASP A 415 17.29 17.86 -12.51
CA ASP A 415 17.18 19.33 -12.59
C ASP A 415 16.15 19.74 -13.66
N GLU A 416 16.22 19.15 -14.86
CA GLU A 416 15.27 19.39 -15.94
C GLU A 416 13.82 19.06 -15.53
N PHE A 417 13.62 17.90 -14.89
CA PHE A 417 12.29 17.49 -14.42
C PHE A 417 11.72 18.46 -13.38
N ILE A 418 12.55 18.91 -12.43
CA ILE A 418 12.13 19.83 -11.36
C ILE A 418 11.85 21.24 -11.91
N GLU A 419 12.71 21.78 -12.78
CA GLU A 419 12.50 23.09 -13.40
C GLU A 419 11.26 23.09 -14.31
N GLY A 420 11.12 22.06 -15.15
CA GLY A 420 9.93 21.91 -15.98
C GLY A 420 8.64 21.82 -15.16
N PHE A 421 8.69 21.22 -13.97
CA PHE A 421 7.55 21.22 -13.06
C PHE A 421 7.31 22.57 -12.39
N LYS A 422 8.35 23.31 -11.99
CA LYS A 422 8.22 24.69 -11.45
C LYS A 422 7.46 25.58 -12.42
N GLU A 423 7.84 25.55 -13.69
CA GLU A 423 7.17 26.30 -14.77
C GLU A 423 5.69 25.92 -14.87
N GLU A 424 5.39 24.62 -14.84
CA GLU A 424 4.02 24.09 -14.94
C GLU A 424 3.10 24.57 -13.81
N ILE A 425 3.64 24.70 -12.57
CA ILE A 425 2.87 25.20 -11.43
C ILE A 425 3.05 26.70 -11.16
N GLY A 426 3.67 27.43 -12.10
CA GLY A 426 3.81 28.89 -12.04
C GLY A 426 4.80 29.39 -10.98
N ILE A 427 5.75 28.57 -10.52
CA ILE A 427 6.87 29.03 -9.71
C ILE A 427 7.84 29.74 -10.65
N SER A 428 7.85 31.07 -10.62
CA SER A 428 8.87 31.84 -11.33
C SER A 428 10.26 31.47 -10.81
N PRO A 429 11.26 31.28 -11.68
CA PRO A 429 12.64 31.13 -11.24
C PRO A 429 12.96 32.33 -10.36
N LYS A 430 13.33 32.10 -9.09
CA LYS A 430 13.92 33.17 -8.31
C LYS A 430 15.13 33.63 -9.08
N LYS A 431 15.15 34.88 -9.55
CA LYS A 431 16.40 35.55 -9.91
C LYS A 431 17.23 35.59 -8.64
N GLU A 432 18.05 34.58 -8.40
CA GLU A 432 18.96 34.58 -7.27
C GLU A 432 20.02 35.65 -7.53
N SER A 433 19.89 36.78 -6.81
CA SER A 433 21.05 37.60 -6.52
C SER A 433 22.00 36.76 -5.68
N LYS A 434 23.22 36.53 -6.19
CA LYS A 434 24.32 35.79 -5.53
C LYS A 434 24.52 36.10 -4.03
N GLU A 435 24.06 37.25 -3.53
CA GLU A 435 24.23 37.71 -2.15
C GLU A 435 23.44 36.92 -1.09
N GLY A 436 22.46 36.08 -1.46
CA GLY A 436 21.62 35.35 -0.50
C GLY A 436 22.21 34.04 0.02
N LEU A 437 23.01 33.34 -0.79
CA LEU A 437 23.54 32.01 -0.49
C LEU A 437 24.83 32.06 0.36
N GLU A 438 25.60 33.15 0.26
CA GLU A 438 26.83 33.34 1.07
C GLU A 438 26.54 33.69 2.55
N LYS A 439 25.28 33.91 2.94
CA LYS A 439 24.90 34.16 4.34
C LYS A 439 24.36 32.94 5.09
N LEU A 440 24.27 31.77 4.43
CA LEU A 440 23.77 30.52 5.00
C LEU A 440 24.81 29.39 5.02
N LEU A 441 26.02 29.66 4.55
CA LEU A 441 27.24 28.87 4.74
C LEU A 441 28.18 29.67 5.65
#